data_AF-A0A3A5WC85-F1
#
_entry.id   AF-A0A3A5WC85-F1
#
_cell.length_a   1.000
_cell.length_b   1.000
_cell.length_c   1.000
_cell.angle_alpha   90.00
_cell.angle_beta   90.00
_cell.angle_gamma   90.00
#
_symmetry.space_group_name_H-M   'P 1'
#
loop_
_entity.id
_entity.type
_entity.pdbx_description
1 polymer ?
#
loop_
_entity_poly.entity_id
_entity_poly.type
_entity_poly.pdbx_seq_one_letter_code
_entity_poly.pdbx_strand_id
1 'polypeptide(L)'
;MTEQFTVAGQSIPTITMGYGGFLVLWGIVVSQLSDASSLTSYIPSFMGIPLLVSGILASKFPEKRKLWMHIAATFGLLCALGGLDFLRGMFSDEGPFALPAAGASKLMLLITGSVYTYICVQSFIHARKAREAREE
;
A
#
# COMPACT_ATOMS: atom_id res chain seq x y z
N MET A 1 19.69 15.92 16.21
CA MET A 1 19.29 16.05 14.79
C MET A 1 18.08 15.15 14.56
N THR A 2 17.14 15.54 13.70
CA THR A 2 15.89 14.79 13.49
C THR A 2 16.18 13.57 12.63
N GLU A 3 16.44 12.42 13.24
CA GLU A 3 16.57 11.14 12.52
C GLU A 3 15.22 10.80 11.90
N GLN A 4 15.00 11.32 10.69
CA GLN A 4 13.90 10.85 9.85
C GLN A 4 14.24 9.43 9.45
N PHE A 5 13.35 8.50 9.79
CA PHE A 5 13.46 7.14 9.31
C PHE A 5 13.40 7.16 7.78
N THR A 6 14.54 6.82 7.19
CA THR A 6 14.79 6.95 5.78
C THR A 6 15.09 5.55 5.26
N VAL A 7 14.15 4.98 4.51
CA VAL A 7 14.35 3.67 3.88
C VAL A 7 14.87 3.97 2.47
N ALA A 8 16.06 3.46 2.15
CA ALA A 8 16.73 3.70 0.85
C ALA A 8 16.97 5.19 0.50
N GLY A 9 17.23 6.06 1.48
CA GLY A 9 17.47 7.49 1.23
C GLY A 9 16.18 8.31 0.98
N GLN A 10 14.99 7.70 1.09
CA GLN A 10 13.70 8.36 0.92
C GLN A 10 12.86 8.35 2.20
N SER A 11 12.11 9.42 2.42
CA SER A 11 11.18 9.52 3.55
C SER A 11 10.01 8.55 3.36
N ILE A 12 9.54 7.91 4.44
CA ILE A 12 8.38 7.00 4.40
C ILE A 12 7.16 7.62 3.67
N PRO A 13 6.80 8.91 3.89
CA PRO A 13 5.73 9.55 3.11
C PRO A 13 5.95 9.55 1.60
N THR A 14 7.20 9.70 1.15
CA THR A 14 7.55 9.64 -0.28
C THR A 14 7.37 8.22 -0.83
N ILE A 15 7.74 7.19 -0.05
CA ILE A 15 7.50 5.79 -0.42
C ILE A 15 6.00 5.50 -0.49
N THR A 16 5.21 5.98 0.49
CA THR A 16 3.75 5.88 0.47
C THR A 16 3.14 6.53 -0.76
N MET A 17 3.59 7.74 -1.10
CA MET A 17 3.12 8.47 -2.28
C MET A 17 3.51 7.75 -3.57
N GLY A 18 4.74 7.27 -3.68
CA GLY A 18 5.21 6.50 -4.83
C GLY A 18 4.46 5.18 -4.99
N TYR A 19 4.21 4.47 -3.89
CA TYR A 19 3.45 3.22 -3.88
C TYR A 19 1.97 3.45 -4.23
N GLY A 20 1.35 4.49 -3.70
CA GLY A 20 -0.01 4.90 -4.10
C GLY A 20 -0.09 5.27 -5.58
N GLY A 21 0.90 5.99 -6.11
CA GLY A 21 1.01 6.31 -7.54
C GLY A 21 1.15 5.07 -8.40
N PHE A 22 2.00 4.14 -7.97
CA PHE A 22 2.20 2.86 -8.64
C PHE A 22 0.91 2.02 -8.66
N LEU A 23 0.16 1.97 -7.55
CA LEU A 23 -1.14 1.28 -7.47
C LEU A 23 -2.18 1.87 -8.43
N VAL A 24 -2.25 3.20 -8.52
CA VAL A 24 -3.16 3.88 -9.45
C VAL A 24 -2.80 3.54 -10.90
N LEU A 25 -1.51 3.62 -11.24
CA LEU A 25 -1.01 3.35 -12.58
C LEU A 25 -1.21 1.87 -12.96
N TRP A 26 -0.96 0.96 -12.02
CA TRP A 26 -1.20 -0.47 -12.19
C TRP A 26 -2.68 -0.77 -12.46
N GLY A 27 -3.61 -0.19 -11.70
CA GLY A 27 -5.04 -0.37 -11.93
C GLY A 27 -5.51 0.12 -13.30
N ILE A 28 -4.93 1.21 -13.82
CA ILE A 28 -5.19 1.69 -15.19
C ILE A 28 -4.69 0.66 -16.22
N VAL A 29 -3.46 0.17 -16.07
CA VAL A 29 -2.87 -0.84 -16.98
C VAL A 29 -3.72 -2.11 -17.00
N VAL A 30 -4.12 -2.60 -15.82
CA VAL A 30 -4.99 -3.79 -15.69
C VAL A 30 -6.35 -3.55 -16.33
N SER A 31 -6.96 -2.37 -16.16
CA SER A 31 -8.22 -2.04 -16.83
C SER A 31 -8.13 -2.10 -18.35
N GLN A 32 -7.01 -1.64 -18.93
CA GLN A 32 -6.80 -1.65 -20.37
C GLN A 32 -6.52 -3.06 -20.91
N LEU A 33 -5.78 -3.87 -20.15
CA LEU A 33 -5.43 -5.24 -20.55
C LEU A 33 -6.57 -6.23 -20.38
N SER A 34 -7.47 -5.98 -19.43
CA SER A 34 -8.43 -7.01 -19.05
C SER A 34 -9.66 -7.08 -19.96
N ASP A 35 -9.90 -6.11 -20.86
CA ASP A 35 -11.02 -5.98 -21.84
C ASP A 35 -12.44 -6.30 -21.29
N ALA A 36 -12.54 -6.57 -19.99
CA ALA A 36 -13.68 -7.13 -19.31
C ALA A 36 -14.29 -6.02 -18.48
N SER A 37 -15.55 -5.73 -18.81
CA SER A 37 -16.53 -4.87 -18.16
C SER A 37 -16.77 -5.18 -16.68
N SER A 38 -15.69 -5.23 -15.89
CA SER A 38 -15.68 -5.72 -14.52
C SER A 38 -15.04 -4.66 -13.64
N LEU A 39 -15.90 -4.01 -12.83
CA LEU A 39 -15.56 -3.00 -11.83
C LEU A 39 -14.38 -3.40 -10.92
N THR A 40 -14.08 -4.70 -10.85
CA THR A 40 -12.97 -5.32 -10.14
C THR A 40 -11.59 -4.81 -10.59
N SER A 41 -11.40 -4.42 -11.86
CA SER A 41 -10.10 -3.91 -12.35
C SER A 41 -9.69 -2.56 -11.75
N TYR A 42 -10.65 -1.77 -11.25
CA TYR A 42 -10.38 -0.46 -10.64
C TYR A 42 -10.11 -0.52 -9.13
N ILE A 43 -10.25 -1.69 -8.50
CA ILE A 43 -9.98 -1.88 -7.06
C ILE A 43 -8.58 -1.38 -6.67
N PRO A 44 -7.48 -1.70 -7.41
CA PRO A 44 -6.14 -1.21 -7.08
C PRO A 44 -6.05 0.32 -7.10
N SER A 45 -6.68 0.97 -8.10
CA SER A 45 -6.69 2.43 -8.19
C SER A 45 -7.55 3.06 -7.10
N PHE A 46 -8.71 2.49 -6.79
CA PHE A 46 -9.60 2.98 -5.73
C PHE A 46 -8.94 2.91 -4.35
N MET A 47 -8.11 1.89 -4.13
CA MET A 47 -7.32 1.72 -2.91
C MET A 47 -6.02 2.55 -2.94
N GLY A 48 -5.44 2.75 -4.11
CA GLY A 48 -4.22 3.55 -4.32
C GLY A 48 -4.43 5.05 -4.13
N ILE A 49 -5.60 5.61 -4.49
CA ILE A 49 -5.94 7.03 -4.30
C ILE A 49 -5.84 7.47 -2.82
N PRO A 50 -6.54 6.85 -1.85
CA PRO A 50 -6.44 7.26 -0.44
C PRO A 50 -5.02 7.03 0.11
N LEU A 51 -4.29 6.04 -0.40
CA LEU A 51 -2.91 5.77 -0.04
C LEU A 51 -1.96 6.88 -0.53
N LEU A 52 -2.15 7.34 -1.77
CA LEU A 52 -1.41 8.46 -2.37
C LEU A 52 -1.73 9.78 -1.64
N VAL A 53 -3.01 10.05 -1.41
CA VAL A 53 -3.48 11.25 -0.69
C VAL A 53 -2.92 11.28 0.73
N SER A 54 -3.01 10.17 1.47
CA SER A 54 -2.43 10.08 2.82
C SER A 54 -0.91 10.25 2.84
N GLY A 55 -0.19 9.78 1.82
CA GLY A 55 1.25 10.05 1.63
C GLY A 55 1.58 11.52 1.43
N ILE A 56 0.82 12.22 0.56
CA ILE A 56 0.99 13.66 0.33
C ILE A 56 0.70 14.46 1.60
N LEU A 57 -0.41 14.16 2.29
CA LEU A 57 -0.79 14.85 3.53
C LEU A 57 0.19 14.57 4.68
N ALA A 58 0.73 13.36 4.78
CA ALA A 58 1.79 13.03 5.74
C ALA A 58 3.11 13.78 5.47
N SER A 59 3.41 14.09 4.21
CA SER A 59 4.57 14.88 3.79
C SER A 59 4.35 16.38 4.07
N LYS A 60 3.17 16.91 3.72
CA LYS A 60 2.84 18.33 3.83
C LYS A 60 2.56 18.78 5.27
N PHE A 61 2.00 17.90 6.11
CA PHE A 61 1.62 18.19 7.50
C PHE A 61 2.37 17.31 8.50
N PRO A 62 3.64 17.64 8.83
CA PRO A 62 4.44 16.85 9.77
C PRO A 62 3.85 16.80 11.18
N GLU A 63 3.08 17.82 11.60
CA GLU A 63 2.38 17.86 12.90
C GLU A 63 1.33 16.74 13.05
N LYS A 64 0.64 16.40 11.95
CA LYS A 64 -0.41 15.37 11.90
C LYS A 64 0.11 14.05 11.33
N ARG A 65 1.43 13.92 11.09
CA ARG A 65 2.04 12.76 10.44
C ARG A 65 1.70 11.42 11.09
N LYS A 66 1.51 11.38 12.42
CA LYS A 66 1.07 10.16 13.14
C LYS A 66 -0.29 9.63 12.66
N LEU A 67 -1.26 10.53 12.47
CA LEU A 67 -2.62 10.18 12.05
C LEU A 67 -2.62 9.71 10.60
N TRP A 68 -1.95 10.46 9.72
CA TRP A 68 -1.86 10.11 8.31
C TRP A 68 -1.10 8.80 8.07
N MET A 69 -0.07 8.51 8.87
CA MET A 69 0.63 7.22 8.84
C MET A 69 -0.24 6.05 9.28
N HIS A 70 -1.11 6.22 10.30
CA HIS A 70 -2.07 5.19 10.67
C HIS A 70 -3.07 4.93 9.56
N ILE A 71 -3.62 5.99 8.97
CA ILE A 71 -4.53 5.89 7.83
C ILE A 71 -3.85 5.15 6.67
N ALA A 72 -2.63 5.57 6.30
CA ALA A 72 -1.86 4.93 5.23
C ALA A 72 -1.56 3.46 5.52
N ALA A 73 -1.24 3.10 6.77
CA ALA A 73 -1.01 1.72 7.19
C ALA A 73 -2.30 0.88 7.13
N THR A 74 -3.45 1.43 7.54
CA THR A 74 -4.76 0.76 7.42
C THR A 74 -5.10 0.52 5.96
N PHE A 75 -4.91 1.51 5.08
CA PHE A 75 -5.13 1.31 3.65
C PHE A 75 -4.15 0.30 3.04
N GLY A 76 -2.88 0.30 3.45
CA GLY A 76 -1.90 -0.72 3.05
C GLY A 76 -2.31 -2.13 3.48
N LEU A 77 -2.81 -2.27 4.71
CA LEU A 77 -3.34 -3.53 5.22
C LEU A 77 -4.60 -3.96 4.47
N LEU A 78 -5.50 -3.02 4.16
CA LEU A 78 -6.68 -3.30 3.34
C LEU A 78 -6.28 -3.74 1.91
N CYS A 79 -5.22 -3.18 1.32
CA CYS A 79 -4.65 -3.67 0.05
C CYS A 79 -4.15 -5.12 0.18
N ALA A 80 -3.43 -5.44 1.26
CA ALA A 80 -2.97 -6.81 1.52
C ALA A 80 -4.14 -7.79 1.71
N LEU A 81 -5.18 -7.38 2.44
CA LEU A 81 -6.41 -8.16 2.61
C LEU A 81 -7.17 -8.34 1.29
N GLY A 82 -7.23 -7.31 0.46
CA GLY A 82 -7.80 -7.40 -0.90
C GLY A 82 -7.01 -8.36 -1.79
N GLY A 83 -5.69 -8.42 -1.64
CA GLY A 83 -4.85 -9.41 -2.30
C GLY A 83 -5.02 -10.83 -1.76
N LEU A 84 -5.43 -10.99 -0.50
CA LEU A 84 -5.64 -12.28 0.16
C LEU A 84 -6.82 -13.06 -0.43
N ASP A 85 -7.76 -12.36 -1.07
CA ASP A 85 -8.82 -12.95 -1.88
C ASP A 85 -8.26 -13.83 -3.02
N PHE A 86 -7.01 -13.59 -3.47
CA PHE A 86 -6.28 -14.49 -4.37
C PHE A 86 -6.14 -15.90 -3.79
N LEU A 87 -5.80 -16.02 -2.50
CA LEU A 87 -5.66 -17.32 -1.84
C LEU A 87 -7.01 -18.04 -1.80
N ARG A 88 -8.12 -17.32 -1.58
CA ARG A 88 -9.46 -17.91 -1.66
C ARG A 88 -9.78 -18.45 -3.06
N GLY A 89 -9.43 -17.70 -4.11
CA GLY A 89 -9.54 -18.16 -5.50
C GLY A 89 -8.62 -19.35 -5.82
N MET A 90 -7.48 -19.47 -5.11
CA MET A 90 -6.55 -20.61 -5.25
C MET A 90 -7.13 -21.92 -4.72
N PHE A 91 -8.00 -21.85 -3.71
CA PHE A 91 -8.70 -23.00 -3.15
C PHE A 91 -10.05 -23.28 -3.82
N SER A 92 -10.44 -22.51 -4.85
CA SER A 92 -11.68 -22.73 -5.61
C SER A 92 -11.43 -23.60 -6.84
N ASP A 93 -12.40 -24.43 -7.23
CA ASP A 93 -12.30 -25.39 -8.36
C ASP A 93 -11.93 -24.75 -9.71
N GLU A 94 -12.19 -23.45 -9.85
CA GLU A 94 -11.92 -22.64 -11.06
C GLU A 94 -10.42 -22.26 -11.19
N GLY A 95 -9.69 -22.32 -10.08
CA GLY A 95 -8.30 -21.89 -9.98
C GLY A 95 -8.12 -20.36 -9.91
N PRO A 96 -7.00 -19.88 -9.32
CA PRO A 96 -6.77 -18.45 -9.08
C PRO A 96 -6.44 -17.66 -10.35
N PHE A 97 -6.21 -18.36 -11.47
CA PHE A 97 -5.88 -17.82 -12.78
C PHE A 97 -6.98 -18.05 -13.82
N ALA A 98 -8.21 -18.39 -13.40
CA ALA A 98 -9.37 -18.42 -14.29
C ALA A 98 -9.48 -17.12 -15.12
N LEU A 99 -9.13 -15.98 -14.50
CA LEU A 99 -8.83 -14.72 -15.18
C LEU A 99 -7.39 -14.30 -14.85
N PRO A 100 -6.40 -14.55 -15.73
CA PRO A 100 -4.97 -14.35 -15.43
C PRO A 100 -4.62 -12.94 -14.98
N ALA A 101 -5.26 -11.92 -15.59
CA ALA A 101 -5.05 -10.51 -15.25
C ALA A 101 -5.53 -10.17 -13.83
N ALA A 102 -6.68 -10.70 -13.41
CA ALA A 102 -7.20 -10.48 -12.06
C ALA A 102 -6.39 -11.28 -11.02
N GLY A 103 -6.01 -12.51 -11.32
CA GLY A 103 -5.14 -13.32 -10.47
C GLY A 103 -3.80 -12.64 -10.22
N ALA A 104 -3.12 -12.20 -11.29
CA ALA A 104 -1.84 -11.49 -11.20
C ALA A 104 -1.96 -10.19 -10.38
N SER A 105 -3.05 -9.43 -10.56
CA SER A 105 -3.29 -8.18 -9.83
C SER A 105 -3.50 -8.41 -8.33
N LYS A 106 -4.26 -9.43 -7.94
CA LYS A 106 -4.47 -9.75 -6.52
C LYS A 106 -3.19 -10.26 -5.85
N LEU A 107 -2.40 -11.08 -6.54
CA LEU A 107 -1.10 -11.53 -6.03
C LEU A 107 -0.10 -10.38 -5.90
N MET A 108 -0.07 -9.47 -6.88
CA MET A 108 0.75 -8.26 -6.81
C MET A 108 0.32 -7.34 -5.66
N LEU A 109 -0.99 -7.13 -5.44
CA LEU A 109 -1.53 -6.40 -4.28
C LEU A 109 -1.15 -7.05 -2.96
N LEU A 110 -1.22 -8.38 -2.88
CA LEU A 110 -0.85 -9.13 -1.69
C LEU A 110 0.62 -8.93 -1.34
N ILE A 111 1.52 -9.14 -2.30
CA ILE A 111 2.97 -9.02 -2.07
C ILE A 111 3.34 -7.57 -1.75
N THR A 112 2.95 -6.64 -2.61
CA THR A 112 3.37 -5.24 -2.45
C THR A 112 2.69 -4.57 -1.27
N GLY A 113 1.42 -4.90 -0.99
CA GLY A 113 0.68 -4.39 0.17
C GLY A 113 1.22 -4.93 1.49
N SER A 114 1.64 -6.20 1.53
CA SER A 114 2.28 -6.80 2.71
C SER A 114 3.64 -6.18 2.99
N VAL A 115 4.48 -6.02 1.95
CA VAL A 115 5.79 -5.36 2.06
C VAL A 115 5.62 -3.91 2.53
N TYR A 116 4.68 -3.18 1.93
CA TYR A 116 4.40 -1.80 2.30
C TYR A 116 3.91 -1.69 3.76
N THR A 117 2.98 -2.55 4.18
CA THR A 117 2.48 -2.58 5.57
C THR A 117 3.61 -2.89 6.55
N TYR A 118 4.50 -3.83 6.21
CA TYR A 118 5.67 -4.14 7.02
C TYR A 118 6.61 -2.93 7.18
N ILE A 119 6.87 -2.19 6.10
CA ILE A 119 7.67 -0.96 6.13
C ILE A 119 7.01 0.12 7.00
N CYS A 120 5.68 0.27 6.92
CA CYS A 120 4.93 1.20 7.78
C CYS A 120 5.06 0.84 9.26
N VAL A 121 4.97 -0.45 9.62
CA VAL A 121 5.14 -0.92 11.01
C VAL A 121 6.56 -0.66 11.51
N GLN A 122 7.58 -0.97 10.70
CA GLN A 122 8.98 -0.68 11.04
C GLN A 122 9.21 0.82 11.27
N SER A 123 8.64 1.68 10.43
CA SER A 123 8.70 3.12 10.64
C SER A 123 8.07 3.56 11.96
N PHE A 124 7.01 2.90 12.41
CA PHE A 124 6.36 3.21 13.67
C PHE A 124 7.25 2.83 14.87
N ILE A 125 7.85 1.64 14.82
CA ILE A 125 8.77 1.15 15.86
C ILE A 125 9.96 2.11 15.99
N HIS A 126 10.55 2.53 14.87
CA HIS A 126 11.67 3.46 14.91
C HIS A 126 11.26 4.85 15.43
N ALA A 127 10.09 5.35 15.03
CA ALA A 127 9.58 6.63 15.55
C ALA A 127 9.27 6.58 17.05
N ARG A 128 9.03 5.39 17.63
CA ARG A 128 8.92 5.18 19.07
C ARG A 128 10.29 5.20 19.74
N LYS A 129 11.26 4.42 19.25
CA LYS A 129 12.63 4.38 19.76
C LYS A 129 13.31 5.76 19.75
N ALA A 130 13.08 6.56 18.70
CA ALA A 130 13.63 7.91 18.60
C ALA A 130 13.01 8.93 19.57
N ARG A 131 11.84 8.63 20.17
CA ARG A 131 11.28 9.42 21.29
C ARG A 131 11.92 9.02 22.60
N GLU A 132 12.02 7.71 22.85
CA GLU A 132 12.64 7.16 24.07
C GLU A 132 14.09 7.68 24.20
N ALA A 133 14.89 7.65 23.12
CA ALA A 133 16.26 8.16 23.12
C ALA A 133 16.41 9.70 23.21
N ARG A 134 15.30 10.46 23.19
CA ARG A 134 15.30 11.92 23.45
C ARG A 134 14.85 12.27 24.87
N GLU A 135 14.28 11.30 25.57
CA GLU A 135 13.85 11.43 26.96
C GLU A 135 14.93 10.93 27.94
N GLU A 136 15.90 10.13 27.47
CA GLU A 136 17.19 9.83 28.13
C GLU A 136 18.27 10.88 27.82
#